data_AF-A0A8D8B8J9-F1
#
_entry.id   AF-A0A8D8B8J9-F1
#
_cell.length_a   1.000
_cell.length_b   1.000
_cell.length_c   1.000
_cell.angle_alpha   90.00
_cell.angle_beta   90.00
_cell.angle_gamma   90.00
#
_symmetry.space_group_name_H-M   'P 1'
#
loop_
_entity.id
_entity.type
_entity.pdbx_description
1 polymer ?
#
loop_
_entity_poly.entity_id
_entity_poly.type
_entity_poly.pdbx_seq_one_letter_code
_entity_poly.pdbx_strand_id
1 'polypeptide(L)'
;PAAPAANRFPTMSFRPETALVSPESGSQFSFPFPPYDIQLDLMRSLYTVVERGQVGIFESPTGTGKSLTLTCGVLSWLRDHEALVERELGERIEALRGEIGRLERETAGAVDWISGQFETIGIKKQLGELRGVKDLRDEYYKRLD
;
A
#
# COMPACT_ATOMS: atom_id res chain seq x y z
N PRO A 1 -5.71 27.63 24.10
CA PRO A 1 -6.53 26.46 23.72
C PRO A 1 -5.76 25.56 22.75
N ALA A 2 -5.24 24.43 23.26
CA ALA A 2 -4.56 23.44 22.44
C ALA A 2 -5.57 22.76 21.50
N ALA A 3 -5.26 22.71 20.21
CA ALA A 3 -6.02 21.94 19.25
C ALA A 3 -5.99 20.44 19.66
N PRO A 4 -7.11 19.71 19.54
CA PRO A 4 -7.11 18.27 19.83
C PRO A 4 -6.10 17.58 18.92
N ALA A 5 -5.33 16.66 19.50
CA ALA A 5 -4.39 15.82 18.79
C ALA A 5 -5.09 15.22 17.57
N ALA A 6 -4.71 15.71 16.38
CA ALA A 6 -5.17 15.13 15.15
C ALA A 6 -4.79 13.64 15.19
N ASN A 7 -5.78 12.77 15.03
CA ASN A 7 -5.58 11.43 14.46
C ASN A 7 -4.94 11.63 13.08
N ARG A 8 -3.67 12.00 13.05
CA ARG A 8 -2.85 11.91 11.86
C ARG A 8 -2.64 10.43 11.69
N PHE A 9 -3.36 9.86 10.72
CA PHE A 9 -2.86 8.68 10.03
C PHE A 9 -1.36 8.93 9.81
N PRO A 10 -0.47 8.03 10.27
CA PRO A 10 0.95 8.18 9.99
C PRO A 10 1.05 8.36 8.48
N THR A 11 1.59 9.48 8.03
CA THR A 11 1.85 9.70 6.60
C THR A 11 2.89 8.66 6.19
N MET A 12 2.42 7.49 5.80
CA MET A 12 3.22 6.44 5.20
C MET A 12 3.64 6.96 3.84
N SER A 13 4.88 7.45 3.76
CA SER A 13 5.46 7.94 2.52
C SER A 13 5.76 6.83 1.52
N PHE A 14 5.60 5.56 1.92
CA PHE A 14 5.72 4.42 1.03
C PHE A 14 4.46 4.27 0.17
N ARG A 15 4.64 4.25 -1.14
CA ARG A 15 3.61 3.92 -2.11
C ARG A 15 4.05 2.69 -2.90
N PRO A 16 3.19 1.70 -3.08
CA PRO A 16 3.51 0.55 -3.92
C PRO A 16 3.67 1.00 -5.38
N GLU A 17 4.53 0.31 -6.11
CA GLU A 17 4.79 0.53 -7.53
C GLU A 17 3.84 -0.28 -8.41
N THR A 18 3.40 -1.46 -7.95
CA THR A 18 2.42 -2.28 -8.68
C THR A 18 1.04 -1.67 -8.54
N ALA A 19 0.30 -1.56 -9.65
CA ALA A 19 -1.11 -1.17 -9.61
C ALA A 19 -1.99 -2.39 -9.30
N LEU A 20 -2.98 -2.20 -8.42
CA LEU A 20 -3.99 -3.22 -8.18
C LEU A 20 -4.92 -3.40 -9.39
N VAL A 21 -5.39 -4.63 -9.56
CA VAL A 21 -6.41 -4.98 -10.54
C VAL A 21 -7.72 -5.20 -9.80
N SER A 22 -8.80 -4.56 -10.28
CA SER A 22 -10.12 -4.74 -9.69
C SER A 22 -10.53 -6.22 -9.70
N PRO A 23 -11.16 -6.73 -8.64
CA PRO A 23 -11.79 -8.03 -8.65
C PRO A 23 -12.91 -8.13 -9.70
N GLU A 24 -13.20 -9.36 -10.12
CA GLU A 24 -14.15 -9.66 -11.21
C GLU A 24 -15.48 -10.24 -10.70
N SER A 25 -15.58 -10.61 -9.42
CA SER A 25 -16.79 -11.20 -8.85
C SER A 25 -17.14 -10.65 -7.46
N GLY A 26 -18.43 -10.70 -7.12
CA GLY A 26 -18.93 -10.24 -5.82
C GLY A 26 -18.32 -10.97 -4.63
N SER A 27 -17.96 -12.24 -4.77
CA SER A 27 -17.31 -13.00 -3.69
C SER A 27 -15.92 -12.46 -3.34
N GLN A 28 -15.16 -11.97 -4.33
CA GLN A 28 -13.85 -11.36 -4.09
C GLN A 28 -13.98 -9.99 -3.40
N PHE A 29 -15.09 -9.29 -3.64
CA PHE A 29 -15.49 -8.08 -2.94
C PHE A 29 -16.08 -8.34 -1.54
N SER A 30 -16.11 -9.60 -1.09
CA SER A 30 -16.77 -10.02 0.14
C SER A 30 -18.23 -9.55 0.21
N PHE A 31 -18.90 -9.49 -0.95
CA PHE A 31 -20.31 -9.12 -1.02
C PHE A 31 -21.16 -10.28 -0.47
N PRO A 32 -22.15 -10.01 0.40
CA PRO A 32 -22.82 -11.06 1.19
C PRO A 32 -23.75 -11.99 0.39
N PHE A 33 -24.15 -11.60 -0.82
CA PHE A 33 -25.05 -12.33 -1.71
C PHE A 33 -24.55 -12.25 -3.16
N PRO A 34 -25.13 -12.97 -4.12
CA PRO A 34 -24.84 -12.72 -5.54
C PRO A 34 -25.23 -11.26 -5.89
N PRO A 35 -24.27 -10.41 -6.30
CA PRO A 35 -24.58 -9.02 -6.62
C PRO A 35 -25.37 -8.95 -7.94
N TYR A 36 -26.19 -7.91 -8.08
CA TYR A 36 -26.69 -7.50 -9.38
C TYR A 36 -25.54 -6.97 -10.24
N ASP A 37 -25.65 -7.07 -11.56
CA ASP A 37 -24.62 -6.59 -12.49
C ASP A 37 -24.24 -5.12 -12.23
N ILE A 38 -25.24 -4.26 -12.00
CA ILE A 38 -25.01 -2.85 -11.67
C ILE A 38 -24.24 -2.62 -10.35
N GLN A 39 -24.38 -3.52 -9.37
CA GLN A 39 -23.62 -3.43 -8.12
C GLN A 39 -22.17 -3.85 -8.36
N LEU A 40 -21.95 -4.89 -9.16
CA LEU A 40 -20.61 -5.35 -9.52
C LEU A 40 -19.87 -4.28 -10.34
N ASP A 41 -20.52 -3.68 -11.33
CA ASP A 41 -19.96 -2.59 -12.14
C ASP A 41 -19.59 -1.37 -11.29
N LEU A 42 -20.46 -1.03 -10.32
CA LEU A 42 -20.19 0.05 -9.38
C LEU A 42 -18.96 -0.26 -8.50
N MET A 43 -18.85 -1.47 -7.94
CA MET A 43 -17.68 -1.88 -7.14
C MET A 43 -16.39 -1.84 -7.95
N ARG A 44 -16.40 -2.35 -9.19
CA ARG A 44 -15.24 -2.36 -10.09
C ARG A 44 -14.77 -0.96 -10.45
N SER A 45 -15.72 -0.09 -10.79
CA SER A 45 -15.43 1.29 -11.17
C SER A 45 -14.91 2.08 -9.98
N LEU A 46 -15.51 1.90 -8.79
CA LEU A 46 -15.05 2.50 -7.54
C LEU A 46 -13.62 2.07 -7.21
N TYR A 47 -13.34 0.76 -7.23
CA TYR A 47 -12.01 0.20 -6.96
C TYR A 47 -10.95 0.84 -7.86
N THR A 48 -11.23 0.92 -9.17
CA THR A 48 -10.30 1.50 -10.15
C THR A 48 -10.06 3.00 -9.93
N VAL A 49 -11.10 3.75 -9.57
CA VAL A 49 -10.99 5.19 -9.30
C VAL A 49 -10.15 5.46 -8.06
N VAL A 50 -10.37 4.68 -6.99
CA VAL A 50 -9.61 4.81 -5.74
C VAL A 50 -8.15 4.44 -5.97
N GLU A 51 -7.88 3.34 -6.68
CA GLU A 51 -6.52 2.90 -7.01
C GLU A 51 -5.74 3.96 -7.80
N ARG A 52 -6.42 4.69 -8.69
CA ARG A 52 -5.79 5.75 -9.48
C ARG A 52 -5.70 7.10 -8.74
N GLY A 53 -6.21 7.20 -7.51
CA GLY A 53 -6.28 8.45 -6.77
C GLY A 53 -7.16 9.51 -7.46
N GLN A 54 -8.20 9.08 -8.18
CA GLN A 54 -9.09 9.94 -8.96
C GLN A 54 -10.39 10.28 -8.20
N VAL A 55 -11.13 11.27 -8.71
CA VAL A 55 -12.49 11.57 -8.27
C VAL A 55 -13.48 10.92 -9.24
N GLY A 56 -14.38 10.08 -8.71
CA GLY A 56 -15.44 9.41 -9.48
C GLY A 56 -16.83 9.88 -9.07
N ILE A 57 -17.70 10.13 -10.05
CA ILE A 57 -19.11 10.47 -9.84
C ILE A 57 -19.94 9.25 -10.26
N PHE A 58 -20.68 8.67 -9.32
CA PHE A 58 -21.44 7.44 -9.54
C PHE A 58 -22.92 7.61 -9.22
N GLU A 59 -23.75 7.34 -10.22
CA GLU A 59 -25.20 7.24 -10.07
C GLU A 59 -25.61 5.77 -9.98
N SER A 60 -26.54 5.48 -9.08
CA SER A 60 -27.13 4.15 -8.93
C SER A 60 -28.62 4.31 -8.61
N PRO A 61 -29.52 3.51 -9.19
CA PRO A 61 -30.94 3.54 -8.88
C PRO A 61 -31.20 3.36 -7.38
N THR A 62 -32.24 3.99 -6.84
CA THR A 62 -32.62 3.81 -5.43
C THR A 62 -33.06 2.37 -5.15
N GLY A 63 -32.70 1.82 -4.00
CA GLY A 63 -33.10 0.47 -3.57
C GLY A 63 -32.13 -0.65 -3.97
N THR A 64 -31.04 -0.35 -4.68
CA THR A 64 -30.00 -1.33 -5.09
C THR A 64 -28.89 -1.53 -4.05
N GLY A 65 -29.07 -1.10 -2.80
CA GLY A 65 -28.05 -1.29 -1.77
C GLY A 65 -26.74 -0.53 -2.03
N LYS A 66 -26.81 0.72 -2.49
CA LYS A 66 -25.63 1.58 -2.77
C LYS A 66 -24.65 1.61 -1.59
N SER A 67 -25.13 1.79 -0.36
CA SER A 67 -24.26 1.84 0.82
C SER A 67 -23.46 0.55 1.00
N LEU A 68 -24.11 -0.61 0.88
CA LEU A 68 -23.44 -1.92 0.95
C LEU A 68 -22.40 -2.06 -0.16
N THR A 69 -22.78 -1.70 -1.40
CA THR A 69 -21.93 -1.78 -2.58
C THR A 69 -20.68 -0.91 -2.45
N LEU A 70 -20.83 0.34 -1.99
CA LEU A 70 -19.70 1.23 -1.73
C LEU A 70 -18.80 0.67 -0.63
N THR A 71 -19.38 0.21 0.49
CA THR A 71 -18.60 -0.35 1.60
C THR A 71 -17.80 -1.57 1.18
N CYS A 72 -18.42 -2.55 0.51
CA CYS A 72 -17.71 -3.73 0.00
C CYS A 72 -16.60 -3.34 -1.00
N GLY A 73 -16.87 -2.42 -1.92
CA GLY A 73 -15.87 -1.95 -2.89
C GLY A 73 -14.66 -1.27 -2.24
N VAL A 74 -14.88 -0.30 -1.34
CA VAL A 74 -13.79 0.43 -0.66
C VAL A 74 -13.01 -0.47 0.29
N LEU A 75 -13.69 -1.29 1.10
CA LEU A 75 -12.99 -2.16 2.06
C LEU A 75 -12.19 -3.26 1.36
N SER A 76 -12.67 -3.75 0.21
CA SER A 76 -11.90 -4.70 -0.59
C SER A 76 -10.64 -4.05 -1.15
N TRP A 77 -10.75 -2.83 -1.71
CA TRP A 77 -9.58 -2.07 -2.15
C TRP A 77 -8.60 -1.83 -1.00
N LEU A 78 -9.10 -1.40 0.17
CA LEU A 78 -8.25 -1.11 1.32
C LEU A 78 -7.47 -2.34 1.78
N ARG A 79 -8.15 -3.49 1.93
CA ARG A 79 -7.51 -4.77 2.28
C ARG A 79 -6.43 -5.15 1.27
N ASP A 80 -6.76 -5.09 -0.01
CA ASP A 80 -5.84 -5.48 -1.08
C ASP A 80 -4.63 -4.52 -1.15
N HIS A 81 -4.86 -3.23 -0.93
CA HIS A 81 -3.83 -2.19 -0.91
C HIS A 81 -2.89 -2.34 0.29
N GLU A 82 -3.43 -2.62 1.48
CA GLU A 82 -2.63 -2.89 2.68
C GLU A 82 -1.73 -4.13 2.48
N ALA A 83 -2.29 -5.21 1.92
CA ALA A 83 -1.52 -6.42 1.62
C ALA A 83 -0.43 -6.18 0.57
N LEU A 84 -0.73 -5.36 -0.45
CA LEU A 84 0.25 -4.98 -1.47
C LEU A 84 1.39 -4.15 -0.87
N VAL A 85 1.05 -3.12 -0.08
CA VAL A 85 2.01 -2.29 0.65
C VAL A 85 2.89 -3.17 1.54
N GLU A 86 2.32 -4.16 2.21
CA GLU A 86 3.07 -5.10 3.02
C GLU A 86 4.10 -5.88 2.24
N ARG A 87 3.66 -6.52 1.16
CA ARG A 87 4.51 -7.34 0.31
C ARG A 87 5.66 -6.52 -0.28
N GLU A 88 5.35 -5.41 -0.95
CA GLU A 88 6.37 -4.62 -1.64
C GLU A 88 7.35 -3.93 -0.69
N LEU A 89 6.88 -3.49 0.49
CA LEU A 89 7.77 -2.93 1.49
C LEU A 89 8.79 -3.99 1.96
N GLY A 90 8.33 -5.23 2.20
CA GLY A 90 9.19 -6.35 2.55
C GLY A 90 10.20 -6.68 1.44
N GLU A 91 9.73 -6.82 0.20
CA GLU A 91 10.56 -7.09 -0.97
C GLU A 91 11.65 -6.03 -1.16
N ARG A 92 11.29 -4.74 -1.04
CA ARG A 92 12.24 -3.63 -1.20
C ARG A 92 13.27 -3.58 -0.08
N ILE A 93 12.88 -3.88 1.16
CA ILE A 93 13.81 -4.00 2.29
C ILE A 93 14.83 -5.10 2.03
N GLU A 94 14.40 -6.28 1.58
CA GLU A 94 15.31 -7.40 1.30
C GLU A 94 16.20 -7.13 0.09
N ALA A 95 15.67 -6.48 -0.95
CA ALA A 95 16.46 -6.05 -2.11
C ALA A 95 17.58 -5.08 -1.70
N LEU A 96 17.29 -4.04 -0.91
CA LEU A 96 18.29 -3.09 -0.43
C LEU A 96 19.33 -3.76 0.48
N ARG A 97 18.92 -4.72 1.33
CA ARG A 97 19.86 -5.51 2.15
C ARG A 97 20.82 -6.32 1.29
N GLY A 98 20.30 -6.99 0.27
CA GLY A 98 21.13 -7.75 -0.69
C GLY A 98 22.10 -6.86 -1.44
N GLU A 99 21.65 -5.68 -1.86
CA GLU A 99 22.46 -4.69 -2.58
C GLU A 99 23.60 -4.13 -1.71
N ILE A 100 23.33 -3.78 -0.45
CA ILE A 100 24.37 -3.38 0.51
C ILE A 100 25.42 -4.48 0.64
N GLY A 101 25.01 -5.74 0.82
CA GLY A 101 25.94 -6.87 0.96
C GLY A 101 26.73 -7.17 -0.32
N ARG A 102 26.22 -6.79 -1.49
CA ARG A 102 26.95 -6.85 -2.76
C ARG A 102 28.00 -5.74 -2.84
N LEU A 103 27.60 -4.49 -2.63
CA LEU A 103 28.49 -3.32 -2.70
C LEU A 103 29.62 -3.39 -1.65
N GLU A 104 29.32 -3.86 -0.43
CA GLU A 104 30.35 -4.02 0.60
C GLU A 104 31.45 -5.02 0.18
N ARG A 105 31.07 -6.10 -0.53
CA ARG A 105 32.04 -7.08 -1.07
C ARG A 105 32.85 -6.52 -2.24
N GLU A 106 32.21 -5.78 -3.14
CA GLU A 106 32.85 -5.17 -4.31
C GLU A 106 33.82 -4.04 -3.89
N THR A 107 33.42 -3.23 -2.90
CA THR A 107 34.21 -2.07 -2.41
C THR A 107 35.44 -2.51 -1.60
N ALA A 108 35.40 -3.68 -0.94
CA ALA A 108 36.51 -4.17 -0.12
C ALA A 108 37.83 -4.38 -0.90
N GLY A 109 37.78 -4.50 -2.23
CA GLY A 109 38.94 -4.64 -3.11
C GLY A 109 39.12 -3.50 -4.14
N ALA A 110 38.31 -2.45 -4.08
CA ALA A 110 38.29 -1.40 -5.10
C ALA A 110 39.35 -0.31 -4.86
N VAL A 111 39.94 0.20 -5.96
CA VAL A 111 40.89 1.33 -5.92
C VAL A 111 40.17 2.61 -5.46
N ASP A 112 38.92 2.82 -5.90
CA ASP A 112 38.07 3.92 -5.45
C ASP A 112 37.05 3.44 -4.41
N TRP A 113 37.54 3.17 -3.21
CA TRP A 113 36.70 2.73 -2.09
C TRP A 113 35.81 3.85 -1.53
N ILE A 114 36.18 5.12 -1.74
CA ILE A 114 35.47 6.28 -1.18
C ILE A 114 34.10 6.42 -1.87
N SER A 115 34.04 6.32 -3.20
CA SER A 115 32.78 6.40 -3.95
C SER A 115 31.82 5.25 -3.57
N GLY A 116 32.32 4.02 -3.46
CA GLY A 116 31.50 2.87 -3.04
C GLY A 116 30.94 3.01 -1.61
N GLN A 117 31.66 3.67 -0.71
CA GLN A 117 31.15 4.01 0.63
C GLN A 117 30.01 5.03 0.57
N PHE A 118 30.13 6.09 -0.24
CA PHE A 118 29.05 7.08 -0.38
C PHE A 118 27.76 6.45 -0.92
N GLU A 119 27.85 5.58 -1.92
CA GLU A 119 26.70 4.83 -2.46
C GLU A 119 26.07 3.93 -1.40
N THR A 120 26.90 3.17 -0.67
CA THR A 120 26.44 2.29 0.41
C THR A 120 25.73 3.06 1.53
N ILE A 121 26.21 4.25 1.89
CA ILE A 121 25.58 5.13 2.89
C ILE A 121 24.19 5.58 2.41
N GLY A 122 24.04 5.93 1.13
CA GLY A 122 22.75 6.32 0.55
C GLY A 122 21.72 5.20 0.64
N ILE A 123 22.12 3.99 0.26
CA ILE A 123 21.24 2.80 0.30
C ILE A 123 20.91 2.42 1.75
N LYS A 124 21.87 2.49 2.68
CA LYS A 124 21.64 2.27 4.12
C LYS A 124 20.64 3.26 4.70
N LYS A 125 20.69 4.53 4.27
CA LYS A 125 19.71 5.55 4.68
C LYS A 125 18.30 5.16 4.19
N GLN A 126 18.14 4.82 2.91
CA GLN A 126 16.86 4.38 2.36
C GLN A 126 16.32 3.13 3.08
N LEU A 127 17.19 2.15 3.36
CA LEU A 127 16.82 0.96 4.14
C LEU A 127 16.33 1.34 5.55
N GLY A 128 16.98 2.30 6.20
CA GLY A 128 16.54 2.82 7.50
C GLY A 128 15.16 3.46 7.45
N GLU A 129 14.89 4.26 6.43
CA GLU A 129 13.58 4.88 6.21
C GLU A 129 12.48 3.83 5.99
N LEU A 130 12.70 2.85 5.12
CA LEU A 130 11.71 1.79 4.85
C LEU A 130 11.48 0.89 6.07
N ARG A 131 12.54 0.58 6.85
CA ARG A 131 12.40 -0.13 8.13
C ARG A 131 11.56 0.67 9.11
N GLY A 132 11.79 1.98 9.23
CA GLY A 132 10.98 2.85 10.07
C GLY A 132 9.50 2.84 9.67
N VAL A 133 9.18 2.86 8.37
CA VAL A 133 7.80 2.73 7.88
C VAL A 133 7.21 1.37 8.26
N LYS A 134 7.96 0.28 8.10
CA LYS A 134 7.53 -1.07 8.47
C LYS A 134 7.24 -1.17 9.97
N ASP A 135 8.13 -0.64 10.81
CA ASP A 135 7.98 -0.70 12.27
C ASP A 135 6.74 0.08 12.74
N LEU A 136 6.50 1.27 12.18
CA LEU A 136 5.29 2.05 12.45
C LEU A 136 4.01 1.31 12.03
N ARG A 137 4.05 0.63 10.88
CA ARG A 137 2.92 -0.20 10.43
C ARG A 137 2.67 -1.36 11.38
N ASP A 138 3.71 -2.12 11.72
CA ASP A 138 3.60 -3.28 12.61
C ASP A 138 3.12 -2.86 14.00
N GLU A 139 3.55 -1.70 14.49
CA GLU A 139 3.04 -1.12 15.74
C GLU A 139 1.56 -0.74 15.64
N TYR A 140 1.12 -0.14 14.53
CA TYR A 140 -0.28 0.20 14.30
C TYR A 140 -1.17 -1.05 14.35
N TYR A 141 -0.82 -2.12 13.64
CA TYR A 141 -1.59 -3.36 13.66
C TYR A 141 -1.57 -4.06 15.03
N LYS A 142 -0.44 -4.04 15.75
CA LYS A 142 -0.37 -4.56 17.14
C LYS A 142 -1.31 -3.86 18.11
N ARG A 143 -1.73 -2.62 17.83
CA ARG A 143 -2.70 -1.88 18.66
C ARG A 143 -4.16 -2.19 18.29
N LEU A 144 -4.40 -2.82 17.14
CA LEU A 144 -5.72 -3.24 16.70
C LEU A 144 -6.10 -4.64 17.22
N ASP A 145 -5.11 -5.47 17.55
CA ASP A 145 -5.25 -6.75 18.24
C ASP A 145 -5.50 -6.59 19.76
#